data_AF-A0A1F1KD81-F1
#
_entry.id   AF-A0A1F1KD81-F1
#
_cell.length_a   1.000
_cell.length_b   1.000
_cell.length_c   1.000
_cell.angle_alpha   90.00
_cell.angle_beta   90.00
_cell.angle_gamma   90.00
#
_symmetry.space_group_name_H-M   'P 1'
#
loop_
_entity.id
_entity.type
_entity.pdbx_description
1 polymer ?
#
loop_
_entity_poly.entity_id
_entity_poly.type
_entity_poly.pdbx_seq_one_letter_code
_entity_poly.pdbx_strand_id
1 'polypeptide(L)'
;MMATICGSLSCATQSDALAEMPGDTLDGWEELGITCDPAAIAARLIAECTTFNLSALASDPLETLSGSGVLRIEIEQGLVNTGCGGGGYYRPSPPTIHLHPATSRRDNFTLLHELGHHLQQTHDQWGFMLIDMDDGGRLKIEEQVSDQFAAQILMPVGEGDFHDASLHPADVMSGLFARSEASRSAVMTRVREMLPRGSRWLLAVADVDGIVISSASSYTDPQPPRGFLQEGFTRVANEAMDSAVRREFHEGIEYRTGALLDDLWVEGALDYEERYVFLALRPTTVDGSGTWTYPLQECSNPACEATFHTRQSSGRCESCQAFKCPHCNRCTCTAPETPTVCDSCFIEYSRAEMASGTHECW
;
A
#
# COMPACT_ATOMS: atom_id res chain seq x y z
N MET A 1 49.41 -59.63 41.18
CA MET A 1 48.65 -59.40 39.94
C MET A 1 49.42 -58.32 39.16
N MET A 2 50.66 -58.55 38.74
CA MET A 2 51.15 -59.37 37.63
C MET A 2 50.53 -59.04 36.26
N ALA A 3 51.44 -58.68 35.34
CA ALA A 3 51.42 -58.81 33.88
C ALA A 3 50.82 -57.66 33.04
N THR A 4 51.25 -57.33 31.82
CA THR A 4 52.43 -57.60 30.96
C THR A 4 52.09 -56.97 29.59
N ILE A 5 53.03 -56.24 28.99
CA ILE A 5 53.53 -56.25 27.58
C ILE A 5 52.61 -56.70 26.43
N CYS A 6 52.89 -56.11 25.25
CA CYS A 6 52.55 -56.49 23.86
C CYS A 6 51.26 -55.86 23.31
N GLY A 7 51.18 -55.40 22.06
CA GLY A 7 52.09 -55.55 20.93
C GLY A 7 51.29 -55.29 19.66
N SER A 8 51.86 -54.49 18.77
CA SER A 8 51.62 -54.39 17.32
C SER A 8 50.63 -55.37 16.66
N LEU A 9 49.75 -54.85 15.80
CA LEU A 9 49.57 -55.39 14.45
C LEU A 9 48.97 -54.37 13.49
N SER A 10 49.76 -54.10 12.46
CA SER A 10 49.41 -53.49 11.18
C SER A 10 48.19 -54.14 10.55
N CYS A 11 47.31 -53.34 9.96
CA CYS A 11 46.67 -53.71 8.72
C CYS A 11 46.51 -52.46 7.87
N ALA A 12 47.53 -52.20 7.05
CA ALA A 12 47.37 -51.36 5.87
C ALA A 12 46.41 -52.09 4.92
N THR A 13 45.25 -51.50 4.67
CA THR A 13 44.56 -51.65 3.39
C THR A 13 44.22 -50.24 2.91
N GLN A 14 44.98 -49.81 1.92
CA GLN A 14 44.52 -48.82 0.96
C GLN A 14 43.25 -49.36 0.31
N SER A 15 42.15 -48.60 0.38
CA SER A 15 41.28 -48.46 -0.78
C SER A 15 40.65 -47.07 -0.74
N ASP A 16 40.97 -46.33 -1.79
CA ASP A 16 40.08 -45.40 -2.47
C ASP A 16 39.58 -44.19 -1.67
N ALA A 17 40.40 -43.15 -1.81
CA ALA A 17 39.97 -41.83 -2.22
C ALA A 17 38.58 -41.79 -2.90
N LEU A 18 37.54 -41.62 -2.09
CA LEU A 18 36.53 -40.63 -2.43
C LEU A 18 37.01 -39.35 -1.78
N ALA A 19 37.64 -38.52 -2.60
CA ALA A 19 37.82 -37.13 -2.27
C ALA A 19 36.45 -36.60 -1.81
N GLU A 20 36.36 -36.23 -0.53
CA GLU A 20 35.37 -35.26 -0.08
C GLU A 20 35.54 -34.06 -1.02
N MET A 21 34.65 -33.97 -2.00
CA MET A 21 34.44 -32.71 -2.67
C MET A 21 34.08 -31.72 -1.57
N PRO A 22 34.83 -30.62 -1.40
CA PRO A 22 34.36 -29.55 -0.55
C PRO A 22 33.04 -29.10 -1.20
N GLY A 23 31.93 -29.43 -0.55
CA GLY A 23 30.66 -28.83 -0.87
C GLY A 23 30.86 -27.35 -0.65
N ASP A 24 30.93 -26.60 -1.74
CA ASP A 24 30.53 -25.20 -1.74
C ASP A 24 29.13 -25.19 -1.15
N THR A 25 29.07 -24.89 0.15
CA THR A 25 27.85 -24.61 0.86
C THR A 25 27.06 -23.60 0.06
N LEU A 26 25.76 -23.83 -0.10
CA LEU A 26 24.80 -22.87 -0.65
C LEU A 26 24.98 -21.53 0.06
N ASP A 27 25.79 -20.64 -0.52
CA ASP A 27 26.27 -19.40 0.10
C ASP A 27 25.10 -18.48 0.47
N GLY A 28 24.59 -18.58 1.71
CA GLY A 28 23.55 -17.72 2.27
C GLY A 28 22.13 -17.88 1.67
N TRP A 29 22.00 -18.46 0.47
CA TRP A 29 20.70 -18.68 -0.19
C TRP A 29 19.78 -19.65 0.57
N GLU A 30 20.36 -20.61 1.31
CA GLU A 30 19.57 -21.52 2.15
C GLU A 30 18.88 -20.77 3.30
N GLU A 31 19.60 -19.86 3.98
CA GLU A 31 19.04 -19.01 5.04
C GLU A 31 17.97 -18.06 4.50
N LEU A 32 18.20 -17.48 3.31
CA LEU A 32 17.22 -16.64 2.63
C LEU A 32 15.96 -17.42 2.24
N GLY A 33 16.09 -18.64 1.73
CA GLY A 33 14.94 -19.49 1.43
C GLY A 33 14.20 -19.96 2.69
N ILE A 34 14.89 -20.19 3.81
CA ILE A 34 14.24 -20.52 5.10
C ILE A 34 13.44 -19.32 5.64
N THR A 35 14.02 -18.12 5.58
CA THR A 35 13.36 -16.90 6.08
C THR A 35 12.24 -16.43 5.17
N CYS A 36 12.31 -16.74 3.86
CA CYS A 36 11.38 -16.26 2.83
C CYS A 36 11.19 -14.74 2.90
N ASP A 37 12.24 -13.98 3.22
CA ASP A 37 12.20 -12.52 3.26
C ASP A 37 12.39 -11.96 1.84
N PRO A 38 11.33 -11.44 1.19
CA PRO A 38 11.43 -10.99 -0.20
C PRO A 38 12.40 -9.82 -0.36
N ALA A 39 12.55 -8.97 0.66
CA ALA A 39 13.43 -7.81 0.59
C ALA A 39 14.90 -8.25 0.64
N ALA A 40 15.24 -9.21 1.50
CA ALA A 40 16.59 -9.77 1.59
C ALA A 40 16.97 -10.56 0.34
N ILE A 41 16.03 -11.35 -0.21
CA ILE A 41 16.22 -12.09 -1.46
C ILE A 41 16.45 -11.12 -2.63
N ALA A 42 15.61 -10.08 -2.78
CA ALA A 42 15.78 -9.07 -3.81
C ALA A 42 17.12 -8.32 -3.67
N ALA A 43 17.52 -7.96 -2.45
CA ALA A 43 18.82 -7.33 -2.18
C ALA A 43 19.99 -8.24 -2.61
N ARG A 44 19.85 -9.55 -2.40
CA ARG A 44 20.85 -10.53 -2.86
C ARG A 44 20.90 -10.64 -4.38
N LEU A 45 19.75 -10.73 -5.05
CA LEU A 45 19.68 -10.70 -6.52
C LEU A 45 20.33 -9.42 -7.09
N ILE A 46 20.08 -8.27 -6.46
CA ILE A 46 20.68 -6.99 -6.82
C ILE A 46 22.21 -7.03 -6.66
N ALA A 47 22.70 -7.54 -5.54
CA ALA A 47 24.13 -7.60 -5.26
C ALA A 47 24.90 -8.53 -6.21
N GLU A 48 24.26 -9.61 -6.67
CA GLU A 48 24.84 -10.57 -7.61
C GLU A 48 24.60 -10.22 -9.09
N CYS A 49 23.73 -9.24 -9.37
CA CYS A 49 23.43 -8.81 -10.74
C CYS A 49 24.61 -8.09 -11.38
N THR A 50 25.29 -8.79 -12.28
CA THR A 50 26.41 -8.25 -13.09
C THR A 50 26.00 -7.93 -14.53
N THR A 51 24.82 -8.38 -14.95
CA THR A 51 24.33 -8.27 -16.33
C THR A 51 23.87 -6.86 -16.70
N PHE A 52 23.35 -6.10 -15.73
CA PHE A 52 22.73 -4.79 -15.97
C PHE A 52 23.40 -3.68 -15.15
N ASN A 53 23.49 -2.48 -15.73
CA ASN A 53 23.90 -1.30 -14.97
C ASN A 53 22.74 -0.81 -14.10
N LEU A 54 22.76 -1.18 -12.82
CA LEU A 54 21.70 -0.86 -11.87
C LEU A 54 21.47 0.64 -11.66
N SER A 55 22.54 1.46 -11.73
CA SER A 55 22.40 2.92 -11.61
C SER A 55 21.69 3.54 -12.81
N ALA A 56 21.91 3.00 -14.02
CA ALA A 56 21.20 3.41 -15.22
C ALA A 56 19.74 2.93 -15.18
N LEU A 57 19.50 1.70 -14.70
CA LEU A 57 18.14 1.18 -14.48
C LEU A 57 17.33 2.04 -13.51
N ALA A 58 17.94 2.58 -12.45
CA ALA A 58 17.24 3.45 -11.50
C ALA A 58 16.75 4.76 -12.14
N SER A 59 17.47 5.24 -13.17
CA SER A 59 17.19 6.53 -13.82
C SER A 59 16.29 6.39 -15.05
N ASP A 60 16.57 5.41 -15.91
CA ASP A 60 15.78 5.11 -17.10
C ASP A 60 15.77 3.59 -17.36
N PRO A 61 14.81 2.86 -16.75
CA PRO A 61 14.66 1.43 -16.96
C PRO A 61 14.42 1.07 -18.43
N LEU A 62 13.61 1.87 -19.15
CA LEU A 62 13.17 1.55 -20.49
C LEU A 62 14.34 1.63 -21.48
N GLU A 63 15.09 2.73 -21.47
CA GLU A 63 16.25 2.91 -22.34
C GLU A 63 17.33 1.88 -22.01
N THR A 64 17.63 1.70 -20.71
CA THR A 64 18.67 0.77 -20.26
C THR A 64 18.38 -0.66 -20.66
N LEU A 65 17.15 -1.14 -20.47
CA LEU A 65 16.76 -2.50 -20.83
C LEU A 65 16.71 -2.69 -22.34
N SER A 66 16.19 -1.71 -23.09
CA SER A 66 16.12 -1.77 -24.56
C SER A 66 17.51 -1.84 -25.19
N GLY A 67 18.50 -1.18 -24.59
CA GLY A 67 19.89 -1.18 -25.04
C GLY A 67 20.73 -2.39 -24.63
N SER A 68 20.22 -3.24 -23.72
CA SER A 68 21.02 -4.34 -23.13
C SER A 68 21.33 -5.48 -24.09
N GLY A 69 20.45 -5.75 -25.05
CA GLY A 69 20.52 -6.92 -25.93
C GLY A 69 20.26 -8.27 -25.24
N VAL A 70 20.02 -8.28 -23.92
CA VAL A 70 19.77 -9.50 -23.12
C VAL A 70 18.32 -9.93 -23.20
N LEU A 71 17.40 -8.95 -23.19
CA LEU A 71 15.97 -9.16 -23.30
C LEU A 71 15.34 -8.17 -24.28
N ARG A 72 14.16 -8.53 -24.78
CA ARG A 72 13.35 -7.68 -25.65
C ARG A 72 12.30 -6.94 -24.83
N ILE A 73 11.93 -5.75 -25.28
CA ILE A 73 10.79 -5.01 -24.74
C ILE A 73 9.76 -4.82 -25.84
N GLU A 74 8.52 -5.21 -25.58
CA GLU A 74 7.40 -5.04 -26.48
C GLU A 74 6.35 -4.16 -25.81
N ILE A 75 6.04 -3.03 -26.45
CA ILE A 75 5.02 -2.09 -25.94
C ILE A 75 3.68 -2.45 -26.58
N GLU A 76 2.75 -2.91 -25.76
CA GLU A 76 1.43 -3.37 -26.19
C GLU A 76 0.36 -2.34 -25.82
N GLN A 77 -0.31 -1.81 -26.85
CA GLN A 77 -1.42 -0.87 -26.67
C GLN A 77 -2.68 -1.65 -26.26
N GLY A 78 -3.18 -1.40 -25.06
CA GLY A 78 -4.39 -2.02 -24.50
C GLY A 78 -4.09 -2.98 -23.35
N LEU A 79 -4.84 -2.84 -22.25
CA LEU A 79 -4.71 -3.67 -21.06
C LEU A 79 -5.14 -5.12 -21.34
N VAL A 80 -4.20 -6.06 -21.38
CA VAL A 80 -4.53 -7.48 -21.23
C VAL A 80 -4.51 -7.81 -19.75
N ASN A 81 -5.59 -8.38 -19.22
CA ASN A 81 -5.67 -8.74 -17.81
C ASN A 81 -4.91 -10.05 -17.57
N THR A 82 -3.60 -9.96 -17.31
CA THR A 82 -2.67 -11.10 -17.21
C THR A 82 -2.42 -11.59 -15.78
N GLY A 83 -3.11 -11.04 -14.78
CA GLY A 83 -2.94 -11.44 -13.37
C GLY A 83 -1.81 -10.71 -12.62
N CYS A 84 -0.79 -10.17 -13.31
CA CYS A 84 0.24 -9.29 -12.75
C CYS A 84 -0.17 -7.82 -12.88
N GLY A 85 -0.83 -7.24 -11.86
CA GLY A 85 -0.96 -5.78 -11.65
C GLY A 85 -1.52 -4.88 -12.78
N GLY A 86 -1.94 -5.44 -13.91
CA GLY A 86 -2.36 -4.76 -15.13
C GLY A 86 -1.29 -3.92 -15.84
N GLY A 87 -0.01 -4.01 -15.46
CA GLY A 87 1.04 -3.15 -16.03
C GLY A 87 1.84 -3.79 -17.17
N GLY A 88 2.04 -5.11 -17.12
CA GLY A 88 2.89 -5.84 -18.04
C GLY A 88 2.96 -7.33 -17.71
N TYR A 89 3.82 -8.06 -18.41
CA TYR A 89 4.17 -9.45 -18.09
C TYR A 89 5.48 -9.87 -18.77
N TYR A 90 6.20 -10.80 -18.15
CA TYR A 90 7.42 -11.40 -18.69
C TYR A 90 7.17 -12.74 -19.40
N ARG A 91 7.84 -12.96 -20.53
CA ARG A 91 7.94 -14.24 -21.24
C ARG A 91 9.39 -14.71 -21.33
N PRO A 92 9.72 -15.95 -20.94
CA PRO A 92 11.10 -16.41 -20.90
C PRO A 92 11.70 -16.86 -22.23
N SER A 93 10.90 -17.12 -23.28
CA SER A 93 11.40 -17.69 -24.54
C SER A 93 10.74 -17.07 -25.79
N PRO A 94 11.47 -16.22 -26.55
CA PRO A 94 12.70 -15.54 -26.12
C PRO A 94 12.42 -14.59 -24.94
N PRO A 95 13.42 -14.26 -24.09
CA PRO A 95 13.25 -13.34 -22.97
C PRO A 95 12.67 -11.99 -23.44
N THR A 96 11.42 -11.72 -23.07
CA THR A 96 10.65 -10.57 -23.54
C THR A 96 9.80 -10.00 -22.41
N ILE A 97 9.91 -8.71 -22.16
CA ILE A 97 9.03 -7.95 -21.27
C ILE A 97 7.96 -7.28 -22.14
N HIS A 98 6.70 -7.58 -21.86
CA HIS A 98 5.55 -6.92 -22.47
C HIS A 98 5.07 -5.81 -21.53
N LEU A 99 5.09 -4.57 -22.00
CA LEU A 99 4.67 -3.41 -21.23
C LEU A 99 3.34 -2.88 -21.77
N HIS A 100 2.36 -2.70 -20.90
CA HIS A 100 1.13 -1.97 -21.17
C HIS A 100 1.27 -0.54 -20.61
N PRO A 101 1.44 0.49 -21.46
CA PRO A 101 1.73 1.83 -20.98
C PRO A 101 0.66 2.39 -20.06
N ALA A 102 1.09 3.03 -18.98
CA ALA A 102 0.25 3.77 -18.06
C ALA A 102 0.80 5.19 -17.86
N THR A 103 1.74 5.36 -16.94
CA THR A 103 2.42 6.63 -16.65
C THR A 103 3.89 6.32 -16.47
N SER A 104 4.80 7.20 -16.89
CA SER A 104 6.26 6.95 -16.87
C SER A 104 6.75 6.29 -15.57
N ARG A 105 6.36 6.83 -14.40
CA ARG A 105 6.77 6.28 -13.09
C ARG A 105 6.18 4.90 -12.77
N ARG A 106 4.97 4.61 -13.24
CA ARG A 106 4.36 3.28 -13.09
C ARG A 106 5.00 2.28 -14.06
N ASP A 107 5.28 2.72 -15.28
CA ASP A 107 5.92 1.92 -16.31
C ASP A 107 7.34 1.54 -15.87
N ASN A 108 8.07 2.46 -15.23
CA ASN A 108 9.38 2.19 -14.63
C ASN A 108 9.33 1.07 -13.59
N PHE A 109 8.34 1.11 -12.68
CA PHE A 109 8.15 0.04 -11.70
C PHE A 109 7.83 -1.29 -12.39
N THR A 110 6.90 -1.29 -13.34
CA THR A 110 6.54 -2.50 -14.09
C THR A 110 7.74 -3.10 -14.81
N LEU A 111 8.53 -2.31 -15.54
CA LEU A 111 9.70 -2.80 -16.24
C LEU A 111 10.70 -3.49 -15.31
N LEU A 112 10.94 -2.90 -14.14
CA LEU A 112 11.87 -3.48 -13.16
C LEU A 112 11.27 -4.67 -12.41
N HIS A 113 9.96 -4.70 -12.20
CA HIS A 113 9.26 -5.85 -11.64
C HIS A 113 9.38 -7.06 -12.59
N GLU A 114 9.14 -6.86 -13.89
CA GLU A 114 9.31 -7.91 -14.90
C GLU A 114 10.77 -8.32 -15.09
N LEU A 115 11.72 -7.39 -14.93
CA LEU A 115 13.15 -7.72 -14.85
C LEU A 115 13.46 -8.59 -13.62
N GLY A 116 12.80 -8.33 -12.49
CA GLY A 116 12.87 -9.18 -11.31
C GLY A 116 12.46 -10.63 -11.63
N HIS A 117 11.36 -10.83 -12.36
CA HIS A 117 10.97 -12.16 -12.82
C HIS A 117 12.01 -12.81 -13.75
N HIS A 118 12.57 -12.04 -14.69
CA HIS A 118 13.64 -12.54 -15.55
C HIS A 118 14.82 -13.06 -14.72
N LEU A 119 15.34 -12.24 -13.80
CA LEU A 119 16.48 -12.60 -12.97
C LEU A 119 16.17 -13.83 -12.12
N GLN A 120 15.01 -13.87 -11.46
CA GLN A 120 14.59 -15.01 -10.66
C GLN A 120 14.54 -16.32 -11.47
N GLN A 121 14.01 -16.29 -12.70
CA GLN A 121 13.92 -17.49 -13.56
C GLN A 121 15.28 -17.95 -14.10
N THR A 122 16.28 -17.07 -14.14
CA THR A 122 17.63 -17.40 -14.64
C THR A 122 18.65 -17.65 -13.52
N HIS A 123 18.23 -17.55 -12.26
CA HIS A 123 19.13 -17.66 -11.12
C HIS A 123 19.09 -19.05 -10.50
N ASP A 124 20.12 -19.86 -10.77
CA ASP A 124 20.14 -21.28 -10.40
C ASP A 124 19.94 -21.53 -8.89
N GLN A 125 20.66 -20.81 -8.02
CA GLN A 125 20.58 -21.01 -6.56
C GLN A 125 19.20 -20.68 -5.99
N TRP A 126 18.59 -19.58 -6.44
CA TRP A 126 17.21 -19.24 -6.09
C TRP A 126 16.22 -20.28 -6.63
N GLY A 127 16.42 -20.72 -7.87
CA GLY A 127 15.62 -21.78 -8.48
C GLY A 127 15.58 -23.07 -7.65
N PHE A 128 16.71 -23.47 -7.05
CA PHE A 128 16.75 -24.63 -6.14
C PHE A 128 15.90 -24.43 -4.88
N MET A 129 15.91 -23.23 -4.29
CA MET A 129 15.10 -22.93 -3.11
C MET A 129 13.60 -23.00 -3.37
N LEU A 130 13.18 -22.79 -4.62
CA LEU A 130 11.78 -22.81 -5.03
C LEU A 130 11.23 -24.23 -5.30
N ILE A 131 12.09 -25.25 -5.46
CA ILE A 131 11.66 -26.62 -5.84
C ILE A 131 10.74 -27.23 -4.79
N ASP A 132 11.01 -26.98 -3.51
CA ASP A 132 10.30 -27.59 -2.39
C ASP A 132 9.07 -26.77 -1.93
N MET A 133 8.80 -25.63 -2.56
CA MET A 133 7.64 -24.79 -2.26
C MET A 133 6.40 -25.26 -3.01
N ASP A 134 5.23 -25.13 -2.38
CA ASP A 134 3.97 -25.32 -3.10
C ASP A 134 3.74 -24.19 -4.12
N ASP A 135 2.98 -24.47 -5.18
CA ASP A 135 2.75 -23.52 -6.28
C ASP A 135 2.22 -22.15 -5.79
N GLY A 136 1.38 -22.14 -4.75
CA GLY A 136 0.79 -20.91 -4.22
C GLY A 136 1.80 -20.10 -3.40
N GLY A 137 2.56 -20.76 -2.54
CA GLY A 137 3.67 -20.16 -1.79
C GLY A 137 4.75 -19.60 -2.72
N ARG A 138 5.14 -20.40 -3.73
CA ARG A 138 6.11 -20.02 -4.76
C ARG A 138 5.69 -18.78 -5.53
N LEU A 139 4.48 -18.77 -6.11
CA LEU A 139 4.01 -17.62 -6.89
C LEU A 139 4.02 -16.36 -6.03
N LYS A 140 3.55 -16.47 -4.78
CA LYS A 140 3.51 -15.33 -3.86
C LYS A 140 4.90 -14.78 -3.55
N ILE A 141 5.88 -15.63 -3.26
CA ILE A 141 7.24 -15.15 -2.95
C ILE A 141 7.92 -14.57 -4.20
N GLU A 142 7.74 -15.19 -5.37
CA GLU A 142 8.30 -14.68 -6.64
C GLU A 142 7.79 -13.26 -6.96
N GLU A 143 6.48 -13.03 -6.83
CA GLU A 143 5.87 -11.70 -6.99
C GLU A 143 6.42 -10.69 -5.98
N GLN A 144 6.50 -11.07 -4.71
CA GLN A 144 7.01 -10.18 -3.65
C GLN A 144 8.48 -9.84 -3.83
N VAL A 145 9.29 -10.77 -4.32
CA VAL A 145 10.70 -10.55 -4.66
C VAL A 145 10.81 -9.60 -5.86
N SER A 146 10.00 -9.76 -6.90
CA SER A 146 9.96 -8.84 -8.04
C SER A 146 9.57 -7.41 -7.63
N ASP A 147 8.55 -7.27 -6.77
CA ASP A 147 8.15 -5.97 -6.20
C ASP A 147 9.29 -5.32 -5.40
N GLN A 148 9.96 -6.10 -4.56
CA GLN A 148 11.10 -5.61 -3.77
C GLN A 148 12.31 -5.26 -4.63
N PHE A 149 12.59 -6.04 -5.67
CA PHE A 149 13.65 -5.76 -6.63
C PHE A 149 13.40 -4.41 -7.31
N ALA A 150 12.20 -4.19 -7.84
CA ALA A 150 11.82 -2.92 -8.47
C ALA A 150 11.91 -1.74 -7.49
N ALA A 151 11.38 -1.90 -6.27
CA ALA A 151 11.41 -0.86 -5.25
C ALA A 151 12.84 -0.49 -4.83
N GLN A 152 13.73 -1.47 -4.65
CA GLN A 152 15.12 -1.23 -4.23
C GLN A 152 15.97 -0.56 -5.30
N ILE A 153 15.75 -0.88 -6.57
CA ILE A 153 16.43 -0.21 -7.69
C ILE A 153 15.93 1.22 -7.88
N LEU A 154 14.61 1.44 -7.86
CA LEU A 154 14.05 2.79 -8.06
C LEU A 154 14.25 3.72 -6.88
N MET A 155 14.22 3.18 -5.66
CA MET A 155 14.30 3.95 -4.43
C MET A 155 15.42 3.39 -3.54
N PRO A 156 16.70 3.59 -3.91
CA PRO A 156 17.82 3.23 -3.05
C PRO A 156 17.73 3.98 -1.71
N VAL A 157 17.87 3.24 -0.62
CA VAL A 157 17.79 3.76 0.77
C VAL A 157 19.03 3.35 1.55
N GLY A 158 19.52 4.25 2.40
CA GLY A 158 20.62 3.99 3.34
C GLY A 158 20.15 3.88 4.79
N GLU A 159 21.05 3.53 5.71
CA GLU A 159 20.74 3.45 7.16
C GLU A 159 20.15 4.76 7.72
N GLY A 160 20.61 5.91 7.22
CA GLY A 160 20.05 7.22 7.58
C GLY A 160 18.56 7.34 7.23
N ASP A 161 18.14 6.83 6.07
CA ASP A 161 16.73 6.87 5.66
C ASP A 161 15.85 6.00 6.57
N PHE A 162 16.33 4.85 7.04
CA PHE A 162 15.59 4.02 8.00
C PHE A 162 15.42 4.73 9.35
N HIS A 163 16.48 5.37 9.84
CA HIS A 163 16.42 6.16 11.06
C HIS A 163 15.44 7.33 10.91
N ASP A 164 15.57 8.10 9.82
CA ASP A 164 14.72 9.24 9.56
C ASP A 164 13.27 8.82 9.32
N ALA A 165 13.00 7.69 8.66
CA ALA A 165 11.64 7.19 8.47
C ALA A 165 10.96 6.84 9.80
N SER A 166 11.73 6.40 10.80
CA SER A 166 11.19 6.11 12.14
C SER A 166 10.76 7.37 12.91
N LEU A 167 11.36 8.52 12.59
CA LEU A 167 11.15 9.79 13.27
C LEU A 167 10.23 10.72 12.49
N HIS A 168 10.49 10.88 11.20
CA HIS A 168 9.84 11.82 10.28
C HIS A 168 9.44 11.17 8.94
N PRO A 169 8.50 10.20 8.92
CA PRO A 169 8.14 9.49 7.70
C PRO A 169 7.66 10.39 6.55
N ALA A 170 6.98 11.51 6.84
CA ALA A 170 6.49 12.42 5.81
C ALA A 170 7.64 13.10 5.03
N ASP A 171 8.67 13.56 5.73
CA ASP A 171 9.85 14.16 5.12
C ASP A 171 10.64 13.14 4.30
N VAL A 172 10.77 11.90 4.80
CA VAL A 172 11.43 10.82 4.05
C VAL A 172 10.66 10.47 2.77
N MET A 173 9.32 10.44 2.82
CA MET A 173 8.51 10.26 1.61
C MET A 173 8.75 11.41 0.60
N SER A 174 8.71 12.67 1.05
CA SER A 174 8.99 13.81 0.18
C SER A 174 10.38 13.73 -0.45
N GLY A 175 11.40 13.49 0.38
CA GLY A 175 12.79 13.39 -0.06
C GLY A 175 13.06 12.21 -0.98
N LEU A 176 12.42 11.05 -0.76
CA LEU A 176 12.55 9.88 -1.64
C LEU A 176 11.91 10.15 -3.00
N PHE A 177 10.73 10.76 -3.01
CA PHE A 177 10.06 11.14 -4.25
C PHE A 177 10.87 12.15 -5.06
N ALA A 178 11.52 13.12 -4.39
CA ALA A 178 12.36 14.13 -5.05
C ALA A 178 13.59 13.55 -5.78
N ARG A 179 14.07 12.38 -5.35
CA ARG A 179 15.32 11.77 -5.85
C ARG A 179 15.11 10.44 -6.57
N SER A 180 13.87 10.06 -6.87
CA SER A 180 13.55 8.80 -7.54
C SER A 180 12.51 9.00 -8.64
N GLU A 181 12.50 8.06 -9.58
CA GLU A 181 11.47 7.98 -10.62
C GLU A 181 10.27 7.12 -10.18
N ALA A 182 10.09 6.93 -8.87
CA ALA A 182 9.02 6.14 -8.29
C ALA A 182 7.73 6.96 -8.09
N SER A 183 6.58 6.29 -8.21
CA SER A 183 5.29 6.93 -7.92
C SER A 183 5.14 7.26 -6.43
N ARG A 184 4.31 8.25 -6.08
CA ARG A 184 4.03 8.64 -4.67
C ARG A 184 3.53 7.48 -3.83
N SER A 185 2.67 6.63 -4.39
CA SER A 185 2.18 5.44 -3.68
C SER A 185 3.27 4.38 -3.48
N ALA A 186 4.20 4.23 -4.43
CA ALA A 186 5.35 3.35 -4.27
C ALA A 186 6.29 3.87 -3.17
N VAL A 187 6.54 5.18 -3.13
CA VAL A 187 7.34 5.84 -2.08
C VAL A 187 6.70 5.65 -0.70
N MET A 188 5.39 5.86 -0.57
CA MET A 188 4.67 5.62 0.69
C MET A 188 4.78 4.16 1.15
N THR A 189 4.64 3.19 0.23
CA THR A 189 4.82 1.77 0.55
C THR A 189 6.25 1.47 0.97
N ARG A 190 7.25 2.04 0.29
CA ARG A 190 8.67 1.87 0.64
C ARG A 190 8.95 2.40 2.04
N VAL A 191 8.47 3.59 2.38
CA VAL A 191 8.62 4.15 3.73
C VAL A 191 7.90 3.30 4.77
N ARG A 192 6.70 2.78 4.48
CA ARG A 192 6.01 1.84 5.39
C ARG A 192 6.88 0.62 5.73
N GLU A 193 7.57 0.06 4.75
CA GLU A 193 8.43 -1.11 4.93
C GLU A 193 9.70 -0.80 5.73
N MET A 194 10.17 0.46 5.69
CA MET A 194 11.30 0.94 6.47
C MET A 194 10.96 1.20 7.94
N LEU A 195 9.68 1.34 8.27
CA LEU A 195 9.27 1.62 9.64
C LEU A 195 9.61 0.44 10.57
N PRO A 196 10.09 0.70 11.80
CA PRO A 196 10.34 -0.34 12.78
C PRO A 196 9.09 -1.19 13.04
N ARG A 197 9.29 -2.49 13.30
CA ARG A 197 8.22 -3.39 13.71
C ARG A 197 7.54 -2.86 14.98
N GLY A 198 6.20 -2.84 14.97
CA GLY A 198 5.40 -2.33 16.09
C GLY A 198 5.19 -0.81 16.09
N SER A 199 5.75 -0.09 15.12
CA SER A 199 5.40 1.32 14.90
C SER A 199 3.91 1.48 14.58
N ARG A 200 3.33 2.62 14.97
CA ARG A 200 1.89 2.91 14.85
C ARG A 200 1.66 4.14 13.99
N TRP A 201 2.04 4.05 12.71
CA TRP A 201 1.87 5.11 11.72
C TRP A 201 0.77 4.77 10.73
N LEU A 202 -0.12 5.74 10.48
CA LEU A 202 -0.96 5.83 9.30
C LEU A 202 -0.26 6.74 8.30
N LEU A 203 -0.02 6.24 7.09
CA LEU A 203 0.57 7.02 6.02
C LEU A 203 -0.50 7.33 4.98
N ALA A 204 -0.45 8.52 4.39
CA ALA A 204 -1.33 8.89 3.29
C ALA A 204 -0.63 9.78 2.28
N VAL A 205 -1.10 9.68 1.04
CA VAL A 205 -0.84 10.64 -0.04
C VAL A 205 -2.18 11.27 -0.36
N ALA A 206 -2.28 12.58 -0.23
CA ALA A 206 -3.45 13.35 -0.65
C ALA A 206 -3.04 14.41 -1.65
N ASP A 207 -3.96 14.83 -2.52
CA ASP A 207 -3.74 16.08 -3.26
C ASP A 207 -3.85 17.29 -2.32
N VAL A 208 -3.48 18.47 -2.83
CA VAL A 208 -3.55 19.72 -2.05
C VAL A 208 -4.96 20.10 -1.61
N ASP A 209 -5.99 19.58 -2.28
CA ASP A 209 -7.39 19.77 -1.90
C ASP A 209 -7.79 18.83 -0.76
N GLY A 210 -6.93 17.87 -0.36
CA GLY A 210 -7.16 16.93 0.74
C GLY A 210 -7.86 15.64 0.32
N ILE A 211 -7.95 15.34 -0.98
CA ILE A 211 -8.51 14.07 -1.47
C ILE A 211 -7.43 12.98 -1.36
N VAL A 212 -7.75 11.92 -0.63
CA VAL A 212 -6.82 10.80 -0.42
C VAL A 212 -6.62 10.00 -1.72
N ILE A 213 -5.39 9.94 -2.21
CA ILE A 213 -4.98 9.20 -3.40
C ILE A 213 -4.61 7.76 -3.06
N SER A 214 -3.82 7.59 -2.01
CA SER A 214 -3.48 6.29 -1.43
C SER A 214 -3.19 6.42 0.06
N SER A 215 -3.30 5.31 0.75
CA SER A 215 -3.07 5.23 2.19
C SER A 215 -2.44 3.88 2.55
N ALA A 216 -1.78 3.85 3.69
CA ALA A 216 -1.21 2.64 4.27
C ALA A 216 -1.21 2.76 5.79
N SER A 217 -1.10 1.62 6.48
CA SER A 217 -0.93 1.58 7.93
C SER A 217 0.15 0.58 8.28
N SER A 218 0.95 0.89 9.30
CA SER A 218 1.89 -0.07 9.91
C SER A 218 1.21 -0.94 10.99
N TYR A 219 -0.07 -0.70 11.27
CA TYR A 219 -0.82 -1.36 12.35
C TYR A 219 -2.31 -1.56 11.99
N THR A 220 -3.13 -1.91 12.98
CA THR A 220 -4.50 -2.42 12.76
C THR A 220 -5.57 -1.37 12.51
N ASP A 221 -5.32 -0.09 12.80
CA ASP A 221 -6.35 0.92 12.59
C ASP A 221 -6.66 1.10 11.10
N PRO A 222 -7.90 1.48 10.76
CA PRO A 222 -8.33 1.62 9.38
C PRO A 222 -7.60 2.80 8.73
N GLN A 223 -7.22 2.61 7.49
CA GLN A 223 -6.50 3.63 6.73
C GLN A 223 -7.44 4.74 6.25
N PRO A 224 -6.94 5.98 6.08
CA PRO A 224 -7.70 7.05 5.43
C PRO A 224 -8.33 6.57 4.11
N PRO A 225 -9.64 6.74 3.91
CA PRO A 225 -10.33 6.15 2.77
C PRO A 225 -9.92 6.82 1.45
N ARG A 226 -9.42 6.03 0.50
CA ARG A 226 -9.12 6.49 -0.87
C ARG A 226 -10.33 7.13 -1.54
N GLY A 227 -10.07 8.23 -2.25
CA GLY A 227 -11.03 9.04 -2.99
C GLY A 227 -11.91 9.92 -2.10
N PHE A 228 -11.64 9.97 -0.81
CA PHE A 228 -12.42 10.76 0.14
C PHE A 228 -11.70 12.05 0.48
N LEU A 229 -12.46 13.14 0.54
CA LEU A 229 -11.98 14.45 0.98
C LEU A 229 -11.78 14.44 2.50
N GLN A 230 -10.65 14.95 2.97
CA GLN A 230 -10.33 15.12 4.38
C GLN A 230 -10.00 16.59 4.63
N GLU A 231 -10.88 17.34 5.30
CA GLU A 231 -10.65 18.76 5.57
C GLU A 231 -9.37 19.01 6.38
N GLY A 232 -9.05 18.08 7.29
CA GLY A 232 -7.78 18.10 8.02
C GLY A 232 -6.56 18.00 7.10
N PHE A 233 -6.64 17.19 6.03
CA PHE A 233 -5.52 17.04 5.10
C PHE A 233 -5.38 18.26 4.20
N THR A 234 -6.48 18.91 3.81
CA THR A 234 -6.46 20.21 3.11
C THR A 234 -5.73 21.27 3.96
N ARG A 235 -6.00 21.32 5.26
CA ARG A 235 -5.30 22.25 6.18
C ARG A 235 -3.81 21.94 6.28
N VAL A 236 -3.46 20.67 6.48
CA VAL A 236 -2.05 20.24 6.52
C VAL A 236 -1.33 20.55 5.19
N ALA A 237 -1.98 20.34 4.04
CA ALA A 237 -1.42 20.70 2.74
C ALA A 237 -1.16 22.21 2.61
N ASN A 238 -2.10 23.05 3.04
CA ASN A 238 -1.94 24.50 3.02
C ASN A 238 -0.80 24.98 3.95
N GLU A 239 -0.71 24.42 5.16
CA GLU A 239 0.39 24.73 6.08
C GLU A 239 1.75 24.25 5.52
N ALA A 240 1.77 23.10 4.83
CA ALA A 240 2.96 22.52 4.23
C ALA A 240 3.55 23.34 3.08
N MET A 241 2.78 24.29 2.51
CA MET A 241 3.27 25.24 1.50
C MET A 241 4.34 26.18 2.06
N ASP A 242 4.26 26.53 3.34
CA ASP A 242 5.23 27.42 3.98
C ASP A 242 6.41 26.62 4.56
N SER A 243 6.13 25.48 5.19
CA SER A 243 7.15 24.60 5.79
C SER A 243 6.55 23.25 6.21
N ALA A 244 7.39 22.23 6.42
CA ALA A 244 6.95 20.94 6.92
C ALA A 244 6.13 21.06 8.23
N VAL A 245 4.99 20.39 8.27
CA VAL A 245 4.00 20.46 9.35
C VAL A 245 4.26 19.38 10.37
N ARG A 246 4.23 19.72 11.67
CA ARG A 246 4.31 18.78 12.80
C ARG A 246 3.50 19.30 13.96
N ARG A 247 2.33 18.72 14.23
CA ARG A 247 1.44 19.20 15.30
C ARG A 247 0.42 18.15 15.74
N GLU A 248 -0.28 18.45 16.82
CA GLU A 248 -1.52 17.75 17.17
C GLU A 248 -2.56 17.94 16.07
N PHE A 249 -3.32 16.88 15.83
CA PHE A 249 -4.30 16.74 14.77
C PHE A 249 -5.65 16.37 15.38
N HIS A 250 -6.44 17.40 15.64
CA HIS A 250 -7.78 17.27 16.24
C HIS A 250 -8.88 17.26 15.17
N GLU A 251 -8.54 17.57 13.93
CA GLU A 251 -9.45 17.51 12.78
C GLU A 251 -9.96 16.09 12.53
N GLY A 252 -9.13 15.09 12.86
CA GLY A 252 -9.45 13.69 12.72
C GLY A 252 -9.49 13.17 11.28
N ILE A 253 -9.48 11.85 11.14
CA ILE A 253 -9.69 11.15 9.88
C ILE A 253 -11.15 10.74 9.82
N GLU A 254 -11.84 11.17 8.78
CA GLU A 254 -13.21 10.76 8.52
C GLU A 254 -13.29 9.50 7.67
N TYR A 255 -14.09 8.55 8.15
CA TYR A 255 -14.38 7.31 7.43
C TYR A 255 -15.75 7.36 6.75
N ARG A 256 -15.95 6.51 5.73
CA ARG A 256 -17.21 6.42 4.99
C ARG A 256 -18.43 6.11 5.87
N THR A 257 -18.21 5.51 7.03
CA THR A 257 -19.22 5.24 8.06
C THR A 257 -19.65 6.49 8.85
N GLY A 258 -18.92 7.59 8.71
CA GLY A 258 -19.06 8.78 9.54
C GLY A 258 -18.41 8.67 10.90
N ALA A 259 -17.62 7.62 11.14
CA ALA A 259 -16.72 7.59 12.28
C ALA A 259 -15.58 8.58 12.03
N LEU A 260 -15.13 9.25 13.09
CA LEU A 260 -13.94 10.09 13.10
C LEU A 260 -12.89 9.44 14.00
N LEU A 261 -11.64 9.42 13.54
CA LEU A 261 -10.48 9.07 14.35
C LEU A 261 -9.66 10.33 14.61
N ASP A 262 -9.72 10.87 15.81
CA ASP A 262 -9.04 12.09 16.24
C ASP A 262 -7.98 11.81 17.34
N ASP A 263 -7.47 12.86 17.98
CA ASP A 263 -6.36 12.82 18.95
C ASP A 263 -5.08 12.18 18.39
N LEU A 264 -4.73 12.56 17.16
CA LEU A 264 -3.53 12.12 16.49
C LEU A 264 -2.45 13.21 16.54
N TRP A 265 -1.22 12.82 16.29
CA TRP A 265 -0.15 13.70 15.85
C TRP A 265 0.00 13.56 14.35
N VAL A 266 0.13 14.66 13.62
CA VAL A 266 0.32 14.67 12.17
C VAL A 266 1.67 15.27 11.81
N GLU A 267 2.31 14.64 10.83
CA GLU A 267 3.36 15.22 10.03
C GLU A 267 2.91 15.37 8.58
N GLY A 268 3.26 16.48 7.96
CA GLY A 268 2.92 16.78 6.57
C GLY A 268 4.08 17.41 5.83
N ALA A 269 4.40 16.87 4.66
CA ALA A 269 5.39 17.44 3.75
C ALA A 269 4.85 17.42 2.33
N LEU A 270 4.99 18.53 1.59
CA LEU A 270 4.67 18.53 0.18
C LEU A 270 5.65 17.63 -0.58
N ASP A 271 5.15 17.07 -1.66
CA ASP A 271 6.02 16.44 -2.65
C ASP A 271 6.85 17.49 -3.40
N TYR A 272 7.89 17.03 -4.09
CA TYR A 272 8.79 17.91 -4.87
C TYR A 272 8.08 18.72 -5.97
N GLU A 273 6.93 18.23 -6.45
CA GLU A 273 6.14 18.90 -7.48
C GLU A 273 5.12 19.90 -6.89
N GLU A 274 5.00 20.00 -5.56
CA GLU A 274 4.04 20.84 -4.83
C GLU A 274 2.57 20.61 -5.23
N ARG A 275 2.25 19.37 -5.61
CA ARG A 275 0.90 18.96 -6.07
C ARG A 275 0.19 18.03 -5.11
N TYR A 276 0.95 17.36 -4.24
CA TYR A 276 0.45 16.41 -3.28
C TYR A 276 1.15 16.60 -1.95
N VAL A 277 0.46 16.20 -0.88
CA VAL A 277 1.02 16.17 0.47
C VAL A 277 1.20 14.71 0.90
N PHE A 278 2.39 14.41 1.42
CA PHE A 278 2.69 13.20 2.16
C PHE A 278 2.33 13.44 3.62
N LEU A 279 1.44 12.59 4.16
CA LEU A 279 1.03 12.65 5.55
C LEU A 279 1.51 11.40 6.31
N ALA A 280 1.97 11.61 7.53
CA ALA A 280 2.21 10.56 8.50
C ALA A 280 1.50 10.91 9.81
N LEU A 281 0.57 10.06 10.23
CA LEU A 281 -0.21 10.25 11.45
C LEU A 281 0.08 9.14 12.44
N ARG A 282 0.09 9.45 13.73
CA ARG A 282 0.20 8.46 14.81
C ARG A 282 -0.62 8.89 16.02
N PRO A 283 -1.00 7.97 16.91
CA PRO A 283 -1.55 8.35 18.21
C PRO A 283 -0.58 9.26 18.98
N THR A 284 -1.13 10.22 19.74
CA THR A 284 -0.34 11.16 20.56
C THR A 284 0.43 10.49 21.71
N THR A 285 0.06 9.26 22.08
CA THR A 285 0.73 8.48 23.13
C THR A 285 1.25 7.15 22.56
N VAL A 286 2.38 6.67 23.10
CA VAL A 286 3.11 5.49 22.59
C VAL A 286 2.26 4.22 22.59
N ASP A 287 1.48 4.00 23.64
CA ASP A 287 0.52 2.89 23.76
C ASP A 287 -0.92 3.30 23.41
N GLY A 288 -1.10 4.52 22.88
CA GLY A 288 -2.39 5.08 22.57
C GLY A 288 -3.06 4.42 21.37
N SER A 289 -4.39 4.44 21.37
CA SER A 289 -5.17 4.47 20.15
C SER A 289 -5.56 5.93 19.87
N GLY A 290 -5.80 6.28 18.61
CA GLY A 290 -6.58 7.50 18.35
C GLY A 290 -7.96 7.39 19.00
N THR A 291 -8.61 8.53 19.21
CA THR A 291 -9.93 8.56 19.83
C THR A 291 -10.99 8.40 18.73
N TRP A 292 -11.88 7.42 18.91
CA TRP A 292 -12.99 7.20 17.97
C TRP A 292 -14.21 8.00 18.40
N THR A 293 -14.57 9.01 17.61
CA THR A 293 -15.77 9.82 17.82
C THR A 293 -16.83 9.52 16.75
N TYR A 294 -18.10 9.57 17.17
CA TYR A 294 -19.25 9.33 16.30
C TYR A 294 -20.15 10.57 16.35
N PRO A 295 -19.95 11.54 15.43
CA PRO A 295 -20.66 12.81 15.45
C PRO A 295 -22.18 12.63 15.55
N LEU A 296 -22.81 13.52 16.31
CA LEU A 296 -24.26 13.64 16.32
C LEU A 296 -24.69 14.33 15.02
N GLN A 297 -25.74 13.81 14.40
CA GLN A 297 -26.32 14.32 13.17
C GLN A 297 -27.79 14.64 13.40
N GLU A 298 -28.24 15.76 12.86
CA GLU A 298 -29.66 16.12 12.84
C GLU A 298 -30.29 15.64 11.54
N CYS A 299 -31.48 15.05 11.61
CA CYS A 299 -32.19 14.63 10.42
C CYS A 299 -32.59 15.84 9.57
N SER A 300 -32.18 15.88 8.31
CA SER A 300 -32.56 16.96 7.38
C SER A 300 -34.05 17.02 7.05
N ASN A 301 -34.86 16.04 7.47
CA ASN A 301 -36.31 16.05 7.29
C ASN A 301 -36.96 16.81 8.46
N PRO A 302 -37.58 17.99 8.22
CA PRO A 302 -38.23 18.77 9.28
C PRO A 302 -39.37 18.02 9.97
N ALA A 303 -39.97 17.02 9.33
CA ALA A 303 -41.03 16.20 9.97
C ALA A 303 -40.48 15.08 10.87
N CYS A 304 -39.17 14.81 10.83
CA CYS A 304 -38.55 13.77 11.64
C CYS A 304 -37.92 14.34 12.91
N GLU A 305 -37.21 15.46 12.82
CA GLU A 305 -36.53 16.18 13.92
C GLU A 305 -35.59 15.31 14.80
N ALA A 306 -35.27 14.10 14.37
CA ALA A 306 -34.49 13.16 15.16
C ALA A 306 -32.99 13.50 15.07
N THR A 307 -32.31 13.40 16.20
CA THR A 307 -30.85 13.41 16.29
C THR A 307 -30.31 11.99 16.44
N PHE A 308 -29.26 11.64 15.71
CA PHE A 308 -28.69 10.29 15.75
C PHE A 308 -27.17 10.33 15.63
N HIS A 309 -26.47 9.33 16.16
CA HIS A 309 -25.04 9.17 15.94
C HIS A 309 -24.78 8.51 14.59
N THR A 310 -23.70 8.88 13.91
CA THR A 310 -23.32 8.31 12.59
C THR A 310 -23.29 6.78 12.57
N ARG A 311 -22.84 6.11 13.66
CA ARG A 311 -22.85 4.65 13.79
C ARG A 311 -24.23 3.98 13.66
N GLN A 312 -25.31 4.73 13.88
CA GLN A 312 -26.68 4.24 13.77
C GLN A 312 -27.21 4.35 12.34
N SER A 313 -26.55 5.13 11.47
CA SER A 313 -26.93 5.31 10.08
C SER A 313 -26.59 4.06 9.24
N SER A 314 -27.40 3.80 8.22
CA SER A 314 -27.09 2.81 7.18
C SER A 314 -26.03 3.31 6.17
N GLY A 315 -25.52 4.53 6.34
CA GLY A 315 -24.46 5.13 5.53
C GLY A 315 -24.87 6.44 4.87
N ARG A 316 -23.96 6.99 4.07
CA ARG A 316 -24.17 8.21 3.29
C ARG A 316 -25.02 7.94 2.04
N CYS A 317 -25.78 8.94 1.62
CA CYS A 317 -26.50 8.92 0.34
C CYS A 317 -25.52 9.09 -0.82
N GLU A 318 -25.66 8.30 -1.88
CA GLU A 318 -24.78 8.41 -3.06
C GLU A 318 -24.91 9.76 -3.77
N SER A 319 -26.11 10.37 -3.76
CA SER A 319 -26.39 11.61 -4.48
C SER A 319 -26.00 12.87 -3.71
N CYS A 320 -26.37 12.98 -2.42
CA CYS A 320 -26.07 14.19 -1.63
C CYS A 320 -24.99 14.01 -0.57
N GLN A 321 -24.46 12.81 -0.41
CA GLN A 321 -23.46 12.45 0.61
C GLN A 321 -23.92 12.65 2.06
N ALA A 322 -25.12 13.15 2.37
CA ALA A 322 -25.64 13.23 3.73
C ALA A 322 -25.96 11.84 4.32
N PHE A 323 -25.83 11.70 5.65
CA PHE A 323 -26.19 10.46 6.35
C PHE A 323 -27.69 10.15 6.22
N LYS A 324 -28.02 8.89 5.96
CA LYS A 324 -29.41 8.42 6.00
C LYS A 324 -29.85 8.34 7.45
N CYS A 325 -30.92 9.06 7.78
CA CYS A 325 -31.49 9.04 9.12
C CYS A 325 -32.03 7.64 9.45
N PRO A 326 -31.63 7.00 10.56
CA PRO A 326 -32.11 5.66 10.90
C PRO A 326 -33.60 5.61 11.24
N HIS A 327 -34.22 6.75 11.55
CA HIS A 327 -35.63 6.82 11.94
C HIS A 327 -36.58 6.90 10.74
N CYS A 328 -36.21 7.64 9.69
CA CYS A 328 -37.05 7.83 8.50
C CYS A 328 -36.42 7.32 7.19
N ASN A 329 -35.17 6.85 7.25
CA ASN A 329 -34.35 6.41 6.13
C ASN A 329 -34.19 7.46 5.00
N ARG A 330 -34.37 8.75 5.34
CA ARG A 330 -34.21 9.88 4.42
C ARG A 330 -32.89 10.60 4.64
N CYS A 331 -32.47 11.30 3.59
CA CYS A 331 -31.32 12.21 3.56
C CYS A 331 -31.75 13.55 2.96
N THR A 332 -30.85 14.53 2.86
CA THR A 332 -31.16 15.89 2.39
C THR A 332 -31.73 15.95 0.96
N CYS A 333 -31.31 15.05 0.06
CA CYS A 333 -31.84 15.01 -1.31
C CYS A 333 -33.00 14.03 -1.50
N THR A 334 -33.48 13.36 -0.45
CA THR A 334 -34.73 12.63 -0.56
C THR A 334 -35.81 13.68 -0.72
N ALA A 335 -36.45 13.72 -1.89
CA ALA A 335 -37.55 14.65 -2.14
C ALA A 335 -38.54 14.55 -0.97
N PRO A 336 -39.04 15.69 -0.44
CA PRO A 336 -40.17 15.63 0.47
C PRO A 336 -41.26 14.82 -0.23
N GLU A 337 -41.96 13.96 0.53
CA GLU A 337 -43.18 13.36 -0.01
C GLU A 337 -44.03 14.51 -0.53
N THR A 338 -44.41 14.45 -1.80
CA THR A 338 -45.42 15.37 -2.32
C THR A 338 -46.61 15.23 -1.38
N PRO A 339 -46.99 16.31 -0.67
CA PRO A 339 -48.12 16.24 0.23
C PRO A 339 -49.30 15.73 -0.60
N THR A 340 -49.93 14.66 -0.12
CA THR A 340 -51.18 14.23 -0.74
C THR A 340 -52.13 15.40 -0.54
N VAL A 341 -52.61 15.98 -1.64
CA VAL A 341 -53.58 17.08 -1.60
C VAL A 341 -54.92 16.54 -2.06
N CYS A 342 -56.00 17.07 -1.52
CA CYS A 342 -57.33 16.74 -2.01
C CYS A 342 -57.52 17.30 -3.43
N ASP A 343 -57.93 16.46 -4.37
CA ASP A 343 -58.19 16.87 -5.77
C ASP A 343 -59.34 17.88 -5.92
N SER A 344 -60.16 18.07 -4.88
CA SER A 344 -61.31 18.97 -4.90
C SER A 344 -61.03 20.35 -4.29
N CYS A 345 -60.37 20.41 -3.12
CA CYS A 345 -60.11 21.67 -2.42
C CYS A 345 -58.63 22.09 -2.42
N PHE A 346 -57.73 21.24 -2.93
CA PHE A 346 -56.27 21.45 -3.00
C PHE A 346 -55.58 21.67 -1.64
N ILE A 347 -56.21 21.28 -0.54
CA ILE A 347 -55.61 21.31 0.81
C ILE A 347 -54.83 20.01 1.05
N GLU A 348 -53.69 20.11 1.74
CA GLU A 348 -52.88 18.96 2.14
C GLU A 348 -53.63 18.09 3.16
N TYR A 349 -53.67 16.77 2.91
CA TYR A 349 -54.22 15.83 3.89
C TYR A 349 -53.32 15.76 5.12
N SER A 350 -53.92 15.89 6.30
CA SER A 350 -53.26 15.51 7.55
C SER A 350 -53.09 13.99 7.63
N ARG A 351 -52.14 13.53 8.46
CA ARG A 351 -51.94 12.09 8.69
C ARG A 351 -53.20 11.38 9.20
N ALA A 352 -54.04 12.09 9.97
CA ALA A 352 -55.28 11.54 10.50
C ALA A 352 -56.31 11.28 9.39
N GLU A 353 -56.44 12.22 8.45
CA GLU A 353 -57.38 12.11 7.31
C GLU A 353 -56.94 11.04 6.31
N MET A 354 -55.62 10.91 6.08
CA MET A 354 -55.08 9.81 5.29
C MET A 354 -55.37 8.43 5.92
N ALA A 355 -55.31 8.32 7.25
CA ALA A 355 -55.55 7.08 7.96
C ALA A 355 -57.04 6.74 8.07
N SER A 356 -57.91 7.74 8.17
CA SER A 356 -59.37 7.55 8.27
C SER A 356 -60.07 7.44 6.92
N GLY A 357 -59.43 7.92 5.84
CA GLY A 357 -60.04 8.01 4.51
C GLY A 357 -61.12 9.08 4.39
N THR A 358 -61.22 9.97 5.40
CA THR A 358 -62.22 11.04 5.47
C THR A 358 -61.52 12.39 5.53
N HIS A 359 -61.91 13.29 4.64
CA HIS A 359 -61.43 14.67 4.58
C HIS A 359 -62.61 15.59 4.28
N GLU A 360 -62.77 16.62 5.09
CA GLU A 360 -63.85 17.59 4.91
C GLU A 360 -63.41 18.64 3.89
N CYS A 361 -63.97 18.52 2.68
CA CYS A 361 -63.86 19.55 1.65
C CYS A 361 -64.89 20.64 1.91
N TRP A 362 -64.45 21.90 1.90
CA TRP A 362 -65.31 23.08 1.99
C TRP A 362 -65.56 23.66 0.61
#